data_AF-X1A8J4-F1
#
_entry.id   AF-X1A8J4-F1
#
_cell.length_a   1.000
_cell.length_b   1.000
_cell.length_c   1.000
_cell.angle_alpha   90.00
_cell.angle_beta   90.00
_cell.angle_gamma   90.00
#
_symmetry.space_group_name_H-M   'P 1'
#
loop_
_entity.id
_entity.type
_entity.pdbx_description
1 polymer ?
#
loop_
_entity_poly.entity_id
_entity_poly.type
_entity_poly.pdbx_seq_one_letter_code
_entity_poly.pdbx_strand_id
1 'polypeptide(L)'
;LLYMITTLLIFDTFYTIVVLNWHSLFPEKFKTSKERNYVSALRQMIALVGVVLAVVVAPLIFEYDNLYSYRKAILIISGFILLGFVLSLYGCRDANNDLKPVEKSKSYKKMLGEVLKNKNLISFLVAFGLANVAYLTLLAMLPYYNKWVLVKTAEYESILYGIGIGAAALAFFFWARLSLKIGSKAVFIISSIIFSVALIPLIFSANIIVVFIIMGIVGVPLAGLLLVPEVLLSEVIDDDYQKNKQKREGLFFK
;
A
#
# COMPACT_ATOMS: atom_id res chain seq x y z
N LEU A 1 17.17 -9.03 -21.00
CA LEU A 1 16.70 -9.78 -19.81
C LEU A 1 17.62 -9.60 -18.61
N LEU A 2 18.92 -9.96 -18.69
CA LEU A 2 19.87 -9.86 -17.58
C LEU A 2 19.97 -8.44 -16.98
N TYR A 3 20.13 -7.43 -17.85
CA TYR A 3 20.13 -6.01 -17.45
C TYR A 3 18.89 -5.64 -16.62
N MET A 4 17.68 -5.98 -17.10
CA MET A 4 16.42 -5.68 -16.43
C MET A 4 16.33 -6.34 -15.05
N ILE A 5 16.72 -7.61 -14.95
CA ILE A 5 16.72 -8.36 -13.69
C ILE A 5 17.69 -7.71 -12.70
N THR A 6 18.92 -7.41 -13.13
CA THR A 6 19.92 -6.79 -12.27
C THR A 6 19.46 -5.42 -11.77
N THR A 7 18.90 -4.58 -12.66
CA THR A 7 18.40 -3.26 -12.25
C THR A 7 17.22 -3.35 -11.28
N LEU A 8 16.31 -4.30 -11.47
CA LEU A 8 15.17 -4.51 -10.58
C LEU A 8 15.61 -4.99 -9.20
N LEU A 9 16.54 -5.96 -9.12
CA LEU A 9 17.06 -6.45 -7.85
C LEU A 9 17.76 -5.35 -7.05
N ILE A 10 18.56 -4.51 -7.72
CA ILE A 10 19.22 -3.38 -7.10
C ILE A 10 18.17 -2.39 -6.56
N PHE A 11 17.18 -2.03 -7.38
CA PHE A 11 16.11 -1.12 -6.99
C PHE A 11 15.34 -1.64 -5.77
N ASP A 12 14.89 -2.89 -5.81
CA ASP A 12 14.13 -3.52 -4.71
C ASP A 12 14.97 -3.57 -3.43
N THR A 13 16.26 -3.90 -3.53
CA THR A 13 17.17 -3.93 -2.38
C THR A 13 17.25 -2.56 -1.70
N PHE A 14 17.51 -1.50 -2.47
CA PHE A 14 17.58 -0.14 -1.93
C PHE A 14 16.24 0.33 -1.39
N TYR A 15 15.14 0.02 -2.09
CA TYR A 15 13.80 0.34 -1.66
C TYR A 15 13.49 -0.29 -0.30
N THR A 16 13.77 -1.59 -0.13
CA THR A 16 13.56 -2.28 1.16
C THR A 16 14.40 -1.67 2.27
N ILE A 17 15.67 -1.34 2.03
CA ILE A 17 16.53 -0.70 3.03
C ILE A 17 15.93 0.63 3.47
N VAL A 18 15.50 1.49 2.55
CA VAL A 18 14.95 2.82 2.87
C VAL A 18 13.62 2.68 3.61
N VAL A 19 12.71 1.85 3.11
CA VAL A 19 11.37 1.64 3.66
C VAL A 19 11.45 1.06 5.07
N LEU A 20 12.28 0.03 5.29
CA LEU A 20 12.43 -0.60 6.59
C LEU A 20 12.99 0.37 7.64
N ASN A 21 14.02 1.16 7.27
CA ASN A 21 14.55 2.19 8.16
C ASN A 21 13.50 3.26 8.47
N TRP A 22 12.74 3.71 7.47
CA TRP A 22 11.67 4.69 7.64
C TRP A 22 10.54 4.20 8.56
N HIS A 23 10.14 2.93 8.44
CA HIS A 23 9.15 2.35 9.36
C HIS A 23 9.71 2.18 10.77
N SER A 24 10.98 1.79 10.93
CA SER A 24 11.60 1.60 12.25
C SER A 24 11.82 2.90 13.02
N LEU A 25 12.12 4.00 12.34
CA LEU A 25 12.39 5.29 12.96
C LEU A 25 11.14 5.95 13.54
N PHE A 26 9.98 5.66 12.96
CA PHE A 26 8.72 6.26 13.36
C PHE A 26 8.35 6.04 14.85
N PRO A 27 8.31 4.80 15.38
CA PRO A 27 8.05 4.57 16.79
C PRO A 27 9.14 5.11 17.73
N GLU A 28 10.39 5.23 17.28
CA GLU A 28 11.49 5.77 18.08
C GLU A 28 11.36 7.29 18.27
N LYS A 29 10.92 8.00 17.22
CA LYS A 29 10.76 9.46 17.25
C LYS A 29 9.51 9.90 18.04
N PHE A 30 8.40 9.17 17.92
CA PHE A 30 7.13 9.52 18.58
C PHE A 30 6.87 8.63 19.79
N LYS A 31 7.29 9.10 20.98
CA LYS A 31 7.27 8.33 22.23
C LYS A 31 5.85 8.14 22.81
N THR A 32 4.94 9.08 22.54
CA THR A 32 3.58 9.08 23.11
C THR A 32 2.58 8.45 22.13
N SER A 33 1.71 7.55 22.61
CA SER A 33 0.68 6.88 21.79
C SER A 33 -0.25 7.88 21.08
N LYS A 34 -0.64 8.99 21.73
CA LYS A 34 -1.45 10.05 21.10
C LYS A 34 -0.74 10.74 19.92
N GLU A 35 0.53 11.11 20.09
CA GLU A 35 1.33 11.73 19.02
C GLU A 35 1.55 10.75 17.86
N ARG A 36 1.90 9.50 18.19
CA ARG A 36 2.11 8.44 17.20
C ARG A 36 0.87 8.18 16.37
N ASN A 37 -0.31 8.08 16.99
CA ASN A 37 -1.56 7.87 16.26
C ASN A 37 -1.90 9.08 15.37
N TYR A 38 -1.71 10.31 15.87
CA TYR A 38 -1.95 11.51 15.09
C TYR A 38 -1.03 11.61 13.87
N VAL A 39 0.29 11.41 14.07
CA VAL A 39 1.25 11.49 12.96
C VAL A 39 1.11 10.31 12.00
N SER A 40 0.75 9.12 12.48
CA SER A 40 0.44 7.96 11.62
C SER A 40 -0.74 8.28 10.71
N ALA A 41 -1.83 8.81 11.27
CA ALA A 41 -3.01 9.22 10.51
C ALA A 41 -2.66 10.32 9.48
N LEU A 42 -1.86 11.32 9.87
CA LEU A 42 -1.43 12.38 8.94
C LEU A 42 -0.55 11.83 7.81
N ARG A 43 0.40 10.93 8.12
CA ARG A 43 1.25 10.27 7.12
C ARG A 43 0.41 9.49 6.10
N GLN A 44 -0.57 8.73 6.56
CA GLN A 44 -1.47 7.99 5.69
C GLN A 44 -2.34 8.91 4.83
N MET A 45 -2.85 10.01 5.39
CA MET A 45 -3.60 11.01 4.61
C MET A 45 -2.72 11.69 3.55
N ILE A 46 -1.46 12.00 3.84
CA ILE A 46 -0.54 12.58 2.86
C ILE A 46 -0.15 11.54 1.80
N ALA A 47 0.16 10.32 2.22
CA ALA A 47 0.49 9.21 1.31
C ALA A 47 -0.67 8.92 0.34
N LEU A 48 -1.91 8.93 0.85
CA LEU A 48 -3.12 8.89 0.04
C LEU A 48 -3.07 9.95 -1.06
N VAL A 49 -2.98 11.22 -0.67
CA VAL A 49 -3.05 12.33 -1.63
C VAL A 49 -1.94 12.20 -2.66
N GLY A 50 -0.76 11.76 -2.24
CA GLY A 50 0.37 11.44 -3.11
C GLY A 50 0.03 10.36 -4.14
N VAL A 51 -0.60 9.25 -3.74
CA VAL A 51 -1.00 8.18 -4.66
C VAL A 51 -2.04 8.68 -5.66
N VAL A 52 -3.07 9.40 -5.20
CA VAL A 52 -4.11 9.95 -6.10
C VAL A 52 -3.50 10.92 -7.11
N LEU A 53 -2.65 11.84 -6.65
CA LEU A 53 -1.94 12.76 -7.53
C LEU A 53 -1.02 12.02 -8.49
N ALA A 54 -0.29 11.00 -8.03
CA ALA A 54 0.59 10.21 -8.89
C ALA A 54 -0.18 9.53 -10.02
N VAL A 55 -1.36 8.95 -9.73
CA VAL A 55 -2.22 8.30 -10.74
C VAL A 55 -2.72 9.30 -11.77
N VAL A 56 -3.09 10.51 -11.35
CA VAL A 56 -3.59 11.55 -12.26
C VAL A 56 -2.46 12.19 -13.06
N VAL A 57 -1.30 12.43 -12.43
CA VAL A 57 -0.15 13.13 -13.03
C VAL A 57 0.68 12.22 -13.92
N ALA A 58 0.84 10.93 -13.58
CA ALA A 58 1.63 9.98 -14.36
C ALA A 58 1.28 9.96 -15.87
N PRO A 59 0.01 9.83 -16.30
CA PRO A 59 -0.33 9.85 -17.72
C PRO A 59 -0.18 11.23 -18.38
N LEU A 60 -0.12 12.33 -17.61
CA LEU A 60 0.11 13.67 -18.16
C LEU A 60 1.59 13.94 -18.49
N ILE A 61 2.50 13.18 -17.87
CA ILE A 61 3.96 13.34 -18.06
C ILE A 61 4.57 12.22 -18.92
N PHE A 62 3.86 11.09 -19.09
CA PHE A 62 4.29 9.94 -19.89
C PHE A 62 3.54 9.85 -21.22
N GLU A 63 4.29 9.89 -22.31
CA GLU A 63 3.85 9.51 -23.65
C GLU A 63 4.53 8.19 -24.05
N TYR A 64 3.73 7.24 -24.53
CA TYR A 64 4.24 5.96 -25.04
C TYR A 64 5.12 6.18 -26.28
N ASP A 65 6.16 5.36 -26.43
CA ASP A 65 7.15 5.40 -27.52
C ASP A 65 7.98 6.69 -27.67
N ASN A 66 7.90 7.61 -26.69
CA ASN A 66 8.70 8.82 -26.68
C ASN A 66 9.81 8.75 -25.61
N LEU A 67 11.04 8.44 -26.03
CA LEU A 67 12.20 8.33 -25.13
C LEU A 67 12.49 9.65 -24.38
N TYR A 68 12.18 10.79 -24.98
CA TYR A 68 12.38 12.10 -24.36
C TYR A 68 11.36 12.36 -23.25
N SER A 69 10.10 11.98 -23.46
CA SER A 69 9.06 11.99 -22.42
C SER A 69 9.46 11.09 -21.23
N TYR A 70 9.95 9.88 -21.51
CA TYR A 70 10.42 8.95 -20.48
C TYR A 70 11.55 9.53 -19.62
N ARG A 71 12.56 10.15 -20.24
CA ARG A 71 13.67 10.81 -19.53
C ARG A 71 13.21 11.99 -18.68
N LYS A 72 12.30 12.82 -19.21
CA LYS A 72 11.71 13.94 -18.46
C LYS A 72 10.94 13.46 -17.24
N ALA A 73 10.09 12.45 -17.41
CA ALA A 73 9.29 11.89 -16.33
C ALA A 73 10.18 11.32 -15.21
N ILE A 74 11.24 10.58 -15.56
CA ILE A 74 12.22 10.09 -14.58
C ILE A 74 12.87 11.25 -13.82
N LEU A 75 13.27 12.33 -14.50
CA LEU A 75 13.95 13.45 -13.88
C LEU A 75 13.03 14.19 -12.90
N ILE A 76 11.76 14.39 -13.28
CA ILE A 76 10.74 15.01 -12.40
C ILE A 76 10.48 14.12 -11.18
N ILE A 77 10.25 12.81 -11.38
CA ILE A 77 9.93 11.87 -10.31
C ILE A 77 11.12 11.71 -9.35
N SER A 78 12.32 11.52 -9.88
CA SER A 78 13.54 11.39 -9.06
C SER A 78 13.86 12.67 -8.30
N GLY A 79 13.63 13.86 -8.90
CA GLY A 79 13.76 15.14 -8.21
C GLY A 79 12.80 15.27 -7.03
N PHE A 80 11.54 14.87 -7.21
CA PHE A 80 10.53 14.90 -6.15
C PHE A 80 10.86 13.91 -5.00
N ILE A 81 11.30 12.70 -5.34
CA ILE A 81 11.75 11.69 -4.36
C ILE A 81 12.97 12.20 -3.60
N LEU A 82 13.95 12.79 -4.29
CA LEU A 82 15.18 13.30 -3.68
C LEU A 82 14.87 14.48 -2.74
N LEU A 83 13.96 15.38 -3.12
CA LEU A 83 13.47 16.44 -2.25
C LEU A 83 12.83 15.87 -0.98
N GLY A 84 11.93 14.89 -1.12
CA GLY A 84 11.31 14.21 0.02
C GLY A 84 12.32 13.52 0.93
N PHE A 85 13.35 12.90 0.34
CA PHE A 85 14.43 12.26 1.08
C PHE A 85 15.27 13.27 1.86
N VAL A 86 15.65 14.40 1.25
CA VAL A 86 16.39 15.48 1.91
C VAL A 86 15.57 16.08 3.06
N LEU A 87 14.29 16.37 2.85
CA LEU A 87 13.40 16.87 3.90
C LEU A 87 13.26 15.87 5.06
N SER A 88 13.20 14.57 4.76
CA SER A 88 13.21 13.51 5.76
C SER A 88 14.50 13.53 6.59
N LEU A 89 15.67 13.65 5.96
CA LEU A 89 16.96 13.75 6.67
C LEU A 89 17.02 14.95 7.61
N TYR A 90 16.58 16.13 7.15
CA TYR A 90 16.51 17.32 7.99
C TYR A 90 15.56 17.10 9.18
N GLY A 91 14.39 16.51 8.94
CA GLY A 91 13.41 16.23 9.98
C GLY A 91 13.86 15.16 10.99
N CYS A 92 14.79 14.28 10.63
CA CYS A 92 15.26 13.19 11.51
C CYS A 92 16.50 13.56 12.35
N ARG A 93 17.09 14.73 12.12
CA ARG A 93 18.33 15.16 12.78
C ARG A 93 18.23 15.22 14.31
N ASP A 94 17.05 15.53 14.84
CA ASP A 94 16.83 15.69 16.29
C ASP A 94 16.55 14.37 17.02
N ALA A 95 16.29 13.27 16.30
CA ALA A 95 15.95 11.97 16.92
C ALA A 95 17.16 11.27 17.55
N ASN A 96 18.39 11.63 17.15
CA ASN A 96 19.61 10.94 17.58
C ASN A 96 20.05 11.25 19.02
N ASN A 97 19.58 12.32 19.65
CA ASN A 97 20.09 12.73 20.97
C ASN A 97 19.53 11.90 22.14
N ASP A 98 18.47 11.13 21.92
CA ASP A 98 17.75 10.39 22.98
C ASP A 98 17.76 8.86 22.80
N LEU A 99 18.54 8.34 21.85
CA LEU A 99 18.60 6.90 21.56
C LEU A 99 19.28 6.15 22.72
N LYS A 100 18.46 5.58 23.61
CA LYS A 100 18.97 4.61 24.59
C LYS A 100 19.53 3.40 23.84
N PRO A 101 20.69 2.86 24.25
CA PRO A 101 21.24 1.67 23.63
C PRO A 101 20.20 0.55 23.69
N VAL A 102 19.93 -0.04 22.53
CA VAL A 102 19.02 -1.17 22.38
C VAL A 102 19.43 -2.25 23.39
N GLU A 103 18.62 -2.48 24.42
CA GLU A 103 18.79 -3.65 25.28
C GLU A 103 18.82 -4.86 24.34
N LYS A 104 19.92 -5.64 24.38
CA LYS A 104 20.06 -6.88 23.60
C LYS A 104 18.84 -7.76 23.84
N SER A 105 17.83 -7.68 22.97
CA SER A 105 16.61 -8.42 23.16
C SER A 105 16.90 -9.91 22.92
N LYS A 106 16.20 -10.74 23.70
CA LYS A 106 16.26 -12.20 23.65
C LYS A 106 16.23 -12.74 22.21
N SER A 107 16.87 -13.90 22.02
CA SER A 107 16.93 -14.70 20.77
C SER A 107 15.79 -14.41 19.79
N TYR A 108 16.11 -13.80 18.64
CA TYR A 108 15.19 -13.42 17.55
C TYR A 108 14.17 -14.52 17.22
N LYS A 109 14.63 -15.78 17.21
CA LYS A 109 13.79 -16.96 16.97
C LYS A 109 12.67 -17.15 18.00
N LYS A 110 12.92 -16.85 19.28
CA LYS A 110 11.90 -16.94 20.34
C LYS A 110 10.86 -15.83 20.20
N MET A 111 11.29 -14.62 19.84
CA MET A 111 10.35 -13.51 19.64
C MET A 111 9.48 -13.72 18.40
N LEU A 112 10.06 -14.20 17.29
CA LEU A 112 9.29 -14.57 16.10
C LEU A 112 8.25 -15.66 16.40
N GLY A 113 8.65 -16.70 17.14
CA GLY A 113 7.76 -17.78 17.55
C GLY A 113 6.66 -17.35 18.51
N GLU A 114 6.81 -16.24 19.23
CA GLU A 114 5.77 -15.66 20.09
C GLU A 114 4.80 -14.78 19.29
N VAL A 115 5.32 -13.96 18.36
CA VAL A 115 4.49 -13.13 17.45
C VAL A 115 3.62 -14.02 16.55
N LEU A 116 4.20 -15.10 16.01
CA LEU A 116 3.48 -16.08 15.19
C LEU A 116 2.50 -16.96 15.99
N LYS A 117 2.41 -16.85 17.32
CA LYS A 117 1.33 -17.48 18.10
C LYS A 117 0.10 -16.60 18.23
N ASN A 118 0.21 -15.32 17.88
CA ASN A 118 -0.92 -14.40 17.94
C ASN A 118 -1.92 -14.71 16.81
N LYS A 119 -3.02 -15.39 17.16
CA LYS A 119 -4.06 -15.79 16.21
C LYS A 119 -4.65 -14.62 15.44
N ASN A 120 -4.76 -13.44 16.06
CA ASN A 120 -5.29 -12.24 15.41
C ASN A 120 -4.35 -11.76 14.30
N LEU A 121 -3.04 -11.77 14.56
CA LEU A 121 -2.03 -11.42 13.57
C LEU A 121 -2.03 -12.41 12.39
N ILE A 122 -2.03 -13.72 12.66
CA ILE A 122 -2.04 -14.72 11.58
C ILE A 122 -3.31 -14.59 10.75
N SER A 123 -4.48 -14.46 11.38
CA SER A 123 -5.75 -14.31 10.67
C SER A 123 -5.76 -13.06 9.79
N PHE A 124 -5.20 -11.95 10.28
CA PHE A 124 -5.00 -10.74 9.48
C PHE A 124 -4.05 -10.96 8.30
N LEU A 125 -2.87 -11.55 8.53
CA LEU A 125 -1.86 -11.82 7.49
C LEU A 125 -2.42 -12.72 6.39
N VAL A 126 -3.16 -13.77 6.75
CA VAL A 126 -3.79 -14.67 5.77
C VAL A 126 -4.86 -13.92 4.97
N ALA A 127 -5.74 -13.17 5.64
CA ALA A 127 -6.81 -12.44 4.96
C ALA A 127 -6.25 -11.33 4.03
N PHE A 128 -5.26 -10.58 4.50
CA PHE A 128 -4.56 -9.57 3.70
C PHE A 128 -3.77 -10.20 2.55
N GLY A 129 -3.12 -11.34 2.77
CA GLY A 129 -2.44 -12.10 1.73
C GLY A 129 -3.39 -12.54 0.63
N LEU A 130 -4.55 -13.12 0.99
CA LEU A 130 -5.58 -13.51 0.02
C LEU A 130 -6.13 -12.32 -0.76
N ALA A 131 -6.39 -11.19 -0.10
CA ALA A 131 -6.83 -9.96 -0.75
C ALA A 131 -5.78 -9.45 -1.76
N ASN A 132 -4.49 -9.49 -1.41
CA ASN A 132 -3.40 -9.14 -2.32
C ASN A 132 -3.30 -10.09 -3.50
N VAL A 133 -3.40 -11.40 -3.27
CA VAL A 133 -3.39 -12.38 -4.37
C VAL A 133 -4.54 -12.11 -5.32
N ALA A 134 -5.75 -11.85 -4.82
CA ALA A 134 -6.89 -11.51 -5.67
C ALA A 134 -6.64 -10.22 -6.48
N TYR A 135 -6.14 -9.16 -5.83
CA TYR A 135 -5.82 -7.90 -6.50
C TYR A 135 -4.73 -8.05 -7.57
N LEU A 136 -3.61 -8.69 -7.24
CA LEU A 136 -2.50 -8.92 -8.17
C LEU A 136 -2.92 -9.83 -9.32
N THR A 137 -3.77 -10.82 -9.06
CA THR A 137 -4.34 -11.68 -10.10
C THR A 137 -5.23 -10.87 -11.04
N LEU A 138 -6.07 -9.97 -10.52
CA LEU A 138 -6.86 -9.06 -11.35
C LEU A 138 -5.95 -8.21 -12.25
N LEU A 139 -4.90 -7.62 -11.68
CA LEU A 139 -3.94 -6.82 -12.45
C LEU A 139 -3.25 -7.64 -13.55
N ALA A 140 -2.87 -8.88 -13.26
CA ALA A 140 -2.22 -9.78 -14.22
C ALA A 140 -3.18 -10.29 -15.30
N MET A 141 -4.47 -10.46 -14.98
CA MET A 141 -5.47 -11.01 -15.91
C MET A 141 -6.11 -9.95 -16.80
N LEU A 142 -6.10 -8.67 -16.41
CA LEU A 142 -6.67 -7.56 -17.19
C LEU A 142 -6.15 -7.48 -18.65
N PRO A 143 -4.83 -7.57 -18.92
CA PRO A 143 -4.30 -7.54 -20.29
C PRO A 143 -4.75 -8.76 -21.09
N TYR A 144 -4.78 -9.93 -20.45
CA TYR A 144 -5.27 -11.16 -21.07
C TYR A 144 -6.75 -11.04 -21.43
N TYR A 145 -7.56 -10.52 -20.50
CA TYR A 145 -8.99 -10.30 -20.70
C TYR A 145 -9.25 -9.29 -21.83
N ASN A 146 -8.50 -8.18 -21.89
CA ASN A 146 -8.63 -7.20 -22.95
C ASN A 146 -8.29 -7.79 -24.34
N LYS A 147 -7.21 -8.58 -24.41
CA LYS A 147 -6.76 -9.19 -25.67
C LYS A 147 -7.69 -10.30 -26.17
N TRP A 148 -8.13 -11.18 -25.29
CA TRP A 148 -8.83 -12.42 -25.70
C TRP A 148 -10.35 -12.37 -25.54
N VAL A 149 -10.88 -11.59 -24.60
CA VAL A 149 -12.34 -11.48 -24.37
C VAL A 149 -12.91 -10.24 -25.06
N LEU A 150 -12.30 -9.07 -24.84
CA LEU A 150 -12.78 -7.81 -25.40
C LEU A 150 -12.31 -7.59 -26.85
N VAL A 151 -11.21 -8.23 -27.24
CA VAL A 151 -10.57 -8.12 -28.56
C VAL A 151 -10.34 -6.65 -28.93
N LYS A 152 -9.68 -5.92 -28.02
CA LYS A 152 -9.37 -4.48 -28.15
C LYS A 152 -7.88 -4.20 -28.20
N THR A 153 -7.53 -2.98 -28.59
CA THR A 153 -6.15 -2.48 -28.59
C THR A 153 -5.63 -2.30 -27.17
N ALA A 154 -4.30 -2.23 -27.01
CA ALA A 154 -3.64 -2.07 -25.72
C ALA A 154 -4.02 -0.77 -24.98
N GLU A 155 -4.44 0.27 -25.71
CA GLU A 155 -4.91 1.54 -25.11
C GLU A 155 -6.09 1.35 -24.16
N TYR A 156 -6.96 0.37 -24.43
CA TYR A 156 -8.10 0.05 -23.57
C TYR A 156 -7.67 -0.56 -22.23
N GLU A 157 -6.49 -1.19 -22.15
CA GLU A 157 -5.95 -1.73 -20.90
C GLU A 157 -5.64 -0.59 -19.93
N SER A 158 -4.93 0.43 -20.42
CA SER A 158 -4.63 1.64 -19.65
C SER A 158 -5.90 2.35 -19.17
N ILE A 159 -6.95 2.40 -20.00
CA ILE A 159 -8.24 2.96 -19.62
C ILE A 159 -8.90 2.12 -18.52
N LEU A 160 -8.90 0.78 -18.64
CA LEU A 160 -9.47 -0.11 -17.62
C LEU A 160 -8.78 0.03 -16.26
N TYR A 161 -7.45 0.07 -16.24
CA TYR A 161 -6.68 0.36 -15.03
C TYR A 161 -6.99 1.75 -14.49
N GLY A 162 -7.04 2.76 -15.37
CA GLY A 162 -7.35 4.14 -15.01
C GLY A 162 -8.73 4.29 -14.37
N ILE A 163 -9.75 3.61 -14.88
CA ILE A 163 -11.10 3.60 -14.31
C ILE A 163 -11.09 2.93 -12.92
N GLY A 164 -10.48 1.76 -12.79
CA GLY A 164 -10.41 1.03 -11.52
C GLY A 164 -9.68 1.82 -10.43
N ILE A 165 -8.49 2.33 -10.75
CA ILE A 165 -7.67 3.12 -9.80
C ILE A 165 -8.32 4.49 -9.54
N GLY A 166 -8.88 5.13 -10.56
CA GLY A 166 -9.61 6.40 -10.41
C GLY A 166 -10.81 6.26 -9.49
N ALA A 167 -11.60 5.20 -9.64
CA ALA A 167 -12.69 4.91 -8.72
C ALA A 167 -12.20 4.61 -7.30
N ALA A 168 -11.08 3.89 -7.15
CA ALA A 168 -10.45 3.68 -5.85
C ALA A 168 -10.02 5.00 -5.19
N ALA A 169 -9.38 5.89 -5.96
CA ALA A 169 -8.98 7.22 -5.49
C ALA A 169 -10.17 8.04 -4.98
N LEU A 170 -11.29 8.06 -5.72
CA LEU A 170 -12.51 8.76 -5.32
C LEU A 170 -13.16 8.13 -4.08
N ALA A 171 -13.20 6.80 -4.01
CA ALA A 171 -13.77 6.05 -2.90
C ALA A 171 -12.92 6.11 -1.63
N PHE A 172 -11.65 6.51 -1.70
CA PHE A 172 -10.75 6.44 -0.57
C PHE A 172 -11.24 7.25 0.64
N PHE A 173 -11.65 8.51 0.43
CA PHE A 173 -12.16 9.36 1.53
C PHE A 173 -13.42 8.79 2.18
N PHE A 174 -14.23 8.08 1.40
CA PHE A 174 -15.41 7.38 1.93
C PHE A 174 -14.98 6.26 2.88
N TRP A 175 -14.03 5.40 2.47
CA TRP A 175 -13.52 4.32 3.30
C TRP A 175 -12.75 4.82 4.53
N ALA A 176 -11.98 5.90 4.39
CA ALA A 176 -11.27 6.54 5.50
C ALA A 176 -12.25 7.05 6.58
N ARG A 177 -13.36 7.69 6.17
CA ARG A 177 -14.38 8.11 7.13
C ARG A 177 -15.14 6.94 7.74
N LEU A 178 -15.35 5.88 6.96
CA LEU A 178 -16.04 4.69 7.43
C LEU A 178 -15.19 3.94 8.45
N SER A 179 -13.87 3.84 8.27
CA SER A 179 -12.97 3.16 9.22
C SER A 179 -12.98 3.83 10.60
N LEU A 180 -13.07 5.16 10.64
CA LEU A 180 -13.23 5.91 11.89
C LEU A 180 -14.57 5.65 12.60
N LYS A 181 -15.62 5.26 11.87
CA LYS A 181 -16.96 5.04 12.44
C LYS A 181 -17.21 3.61 12.90
N ILE A 182 -16.84 2.61 12.09
CA ILE A 182 -17.16 1.20 12.36
C ILE A 182 -15.92 0.35 12.68
N GLY A 183 -14.74 0.96 12.70
CA GLY A 183 -13.47 0.31 12.97
C GLY A 183 -12.82 -0.33 11.74
N SER A 184 -11.49 -0.36 11.73
CA SER A 184 -10.65 -0.85 10.63
C SER A 184 -10.99 -2.29 10.25
N LYS A 185 -11.14 -3.19 11.24
CA LYS A 185 -11.49 -4.60 10.99
C LYS A 185 -12.79 -4.77 10.21
N ALA A 186 -13.86 -4.08 10.60
CA ALA A 186 -15.15 -4.21 9.93
C ALA A 186 -15.07 -3.70 8.48
N VAL A 187 -14.37 -2.58 8.26
CA VAL A 187 -14.14 -2.05 6.92
C VAL A 187 -13.37 -3.02 6.04
N PHE A 188 -12.32 -3.67 6.56
CA PHE A 188 -11.55 -4.65 5.79
C PHE A 188 -12.42 -5.84 5.34
N ILE A 189 -13.29 -6.34 6.22
CA ILE A 189 -14.20 -7.44 5.88
C ILE A 189 -15.23 -7.00 4.83
N ILE A 190 -15.87 -5.84 5.03
CA ILE A 190 -16.89 -5.34 4.12
C ILE A 190 -16.29 -5.07 2.73
N SER A 191 -15.13 -4.40 2.66
CA SER A 191 -14.43 -4.14 1.40
C SER A 191 -14.01 -5.44 0.71
N SER A 192 -13.53 -6.45 1.44
CA SER A 192 -13.18 -7.77 0.88
C SER A 192 -14.39 -8.47 0.24
N ILE A 193 -15.54 -8.43 0.91
CA ILE A 193 -16.78 -9.06 0.42
C ILE A 193 -17.28 -8.33 -0.83
N ILE A 194 -17.36 -6.99 -0.77
CA ILE A 194 -17.83 -6.18 -1.90
C ILE A 194 -16.88 -6.36 -3.10
N PHE A 195 -15.56 -6.36 -2.88
CA PHE A 195 -14.58 -6.62 -3.94
C PHE A 195 -14.80 -7.99 -4.60
N SER A 196 -14.96 -9.05 -3.80
CA SER A 196 -15.18 -10.40 -4.32
C SER A 196 -16.46 -10.50 -5.15
N VAL A 197 -17.56 -9.89 -4.68
CA VAL A 197 -18.84 -9.89 -5.40
C VAL A 197 -18.77 -9.03 -6.67
N ALA A 198 -18.08 -7.89 -6.61
CA ALA A 198 -17.91 -6.98 -7.75
C ALA A 198 -17.13 -7.59 -8.91
N LEU A 199 -16.31 -8.62 -8.66
CA LEU A 199 -15.58 -9.34 -9.71
C LEU A 199 -16.43 -10.37 -10.48
N ILE A 200 -17.51 -10.89 -9.89
CA ILE A 200 -18.34 -11.95 -10.49
C ILE A 200 -18.89 -11.54 -11.87
N PRO A 201 -19.46 -10.33 -12.07
CA PRO A 201 -19.99 -9.92 -13.37
C PRO A 201 -18.94 -9.88 -14.50
N LEU A 202 -17.66 -9.75 -14.17
CA LEU A 202 -16.57 -9.73 -15.15
C LEU A 202 -16.48 -11.05 -15.93
N ILE A 203 -16.86 -12.16 -15.30
CA ILE A 203 -16.83 -13.52 -15.88
C ILE A 203 -17.77 -13.64 -17.09
N PHE A 204 -18.91 -12.94 -17.04
CA PHE A 204 -19.99 -13.10 -18.02
C PHE A 204 -20.07 -11.95 -19.03
N SER A 205 -19.25 -10.91 -18.84
CA SER A 205 -19.30 -9.70 -19.65
C SER A 205 -18.30 -9.76 -20.78
N ALA A 206 -18.70 -9.37 -21.99
CA ALA A 206 -17.80 -9.16 -23.13
C ALA A 206 -18.00 -7.77 -23.78
N ASN A 207 -18.94 -6.98 -23.26
CA ASN A 207 -19.21 -5.63 -23.74
C ASN A 207 -18.32 -4.62 -23.01
N ILE A 208 -17.56 -3.83 -23.76
CA ILE A 208 -16.60 -2.86 -23.22
C ILE A 208 -17.22 -1.83 -22.27
N ILE A 209 -18.43 -1.34 -22.58
CA ILE A 209 -19.11 -0.33 -21.75
C ILE A 209 -19.51 -0.95 -20.41
N VAL A 210 -20.02 -2.18 -20.45
CA VAL A 210 -20.39 -2.92 -19.23
C VAL A 210 -19.15 -3.19 -18.38
N VAL A 211 -18.04 -3.57 -19.01
CA VAL A 211 -16.77 -3.80 -18.30
C VAL A 211 -16.20 -2.53 -17.70
N PHE A 212 -16.32 -1.37 -18.36
CA PHE A 212 -15.96 -0.08 -17.75
C PHE A 212 -16.75 0.21 -16.49
N ILE A 213 -18.06 -0.04 -16.50
CA ILE A 213 -18.91 0.13 -15.32
C ILE A 213 -18.48 -0.83 -14.21
N ILE A 214 -18.25 -2.12 -14.55
CA ILE A 214 -17.78 -3.13 -13.58
C ILE A 214 -16.45 -2.71 -12.98
N MET A 215 -15.48 -2.26 -13.77
CA MET A 215 -14.17 -1.81 -13.28
C MET A 215 -14.29 -0.61 -12.35
N GLY A 216 -15.21 0.33 -12.65
CA GLY A 216 -15.52 1.43 -11.74
C GLY A 216 -16.06 0.93 -10.40
N ILE A 217 -16.97 -0.05 -10.42
CA ILE A 217 -17.52 -0.66 -9.21
C ILE A 217 -16.44 -1.43 -8.43
N VAL A 218 -15.55 -2.17 -9.10
CA VAL A 218 -14.45 -2.93 -8.49
C VAL A 218 -13.41 -1.99 -7.84
N GLY A 219 -13.18 -0.82 -8.42
CA GLY A 219 -12.29 0.18 -7.86
C GLY A 219 -12.73 0.72 -6.50
N VAL A 220 -14.05 0.85 -6.26
CA VAL A 220 -14.58 1.37 -4.99
C VAL A 220 -14.10 0.56 -3.77
N PRO A 221 -14.37 -0.77 -3.65
CA PRO A 221 -13.92 -1.56 -2.52
C PRO A 221 -12.40 -1.78 -2.49
N LEU A 222 -11.70 -1.69 -3.63
CA LEU A 222 -10.24 -1.78 -3.69
C LEU A 222 -9.57 -0.73 -2.80
N ALA A 223 -10.12 0.49 -2.74
CA ALA A 223 -9.59 1.54 -1.86
C ALA A 223 -9.59 1.14 -0.37
N GLY A 224 -10.65 0.46 0.09
CA GLY A 224 -10.72 -0.07 1.45
C GLY A 224 -9.66 -1.15 1.71
N LEU A 225 -9.41 -2.01 0.72
CA LEU A 225 -8.39 -3.06 0.79
C LEU A 225 -6.96 -2.51 0.80
N LEU A 226 -6.70 -1.37 0.15
CA LEU A 226 -5.39 -0.74 0.14
C LEU A 226 -5.14 0.11 1.40
N LEU A 227 -6.16 0.81 1.91
CA LEU A 227 -6.03 1.73 3.05
C LEU A 227 -5.90 0.99 4.38
N VAL A 228 -6.84 0.11 4.63
CA VAL A 228 -7.12 -0.39 5.98
C VAL A 228 -6.02 -1.29 6.56
N PRO A 229 -5.30 -2.12 5.79
CA PRO A 229 -4.30 -3.02 6.33
C PRO A 229 -3.19 -2.35 7.14
N GLU A 230 -2.73 -1.15 6.76
CA GLU A 230 -1.71 -0.43 7.54
C GLU A 230 -2.24 -0.01 8.92
N VAL A 231 -3.51 0.41 8.99
CA VAL A 231 -4.18 0.76 10.25
C VAL A 231 -4.40 -0.49 11.10
N LEU A 232 -4.91 -1.56 10.50
CA LEU A 232 -5.17 -2.84 11.17
C LEU A 232 -3.89 -3.47 11.72
N LEU A 233 -2.79 -3.42 10.97
CA LEU A 233 -1.49 -3.89 11.45
C LEU A 233 -1.03 -3.08 12.65
N SER A 234 -1.17 -1.75 12.61
CA SER A 234 -0.84 -0.87 13.74
C SER A 234 -1.69 -1.17 14.97
N GLU A 235 -3.00 -1.39 14.81
CA GLU A 235 -3.91 -1.80 15.90
C GLU A 235 -3.52 -3.16 16.50
N VAL A 236 -3.14 -4.15 15.67
CA VAL A 236 -2.69 -5.47 16.16
C VAL A 236 -1.39 -5.36 16.97
N ILE A 237 -0.49 -4.47 16.58
CA ILE A 237 0.75 -4.19 17.30
C ILE A 237 0.45 -3.56 18.67
N ASP A 238 -0.44 -2.57 18.71
CA ASP A 238 -0.87 -1.92 19.95
C ASP A 238 -1.57 -2.91 20.90
N ASP A 239 -2.42 -3.79 20.37
CA ASP A 239 -3.10 -4.86 21.12
C ASP A 239 -2.10 -5.88 21.72
N ASP A 240 -1.07 -6.27 20.97
CA ASP A 240 -0.02 -7.16 21.47
C ASP A 240 0.80 -6.47 22.57
N TYR A 241 1.09 -5.18 22.40
CA TYR A 241 1.78 -4.38 23.41
C TYR A 241 0.99 -4.29 24.72
N GLN A 242 -0.33 -4.07 24.67
CA GLN A 242 -1.16 -4.02 25.87
C GLN A 242 -1.18 -5.35 26.64
N LYS A 243 -1.19 -6.48 25.94
CA LYS A 243 -1.24 -7.82 26.54
C LYS A 243 0.11 -8.26 27.11
N ASN A 244 1.20 -7.99 26.40
CA ASN A 244 2.52 -8.52 26.74
C ASN A 244 3.40 -7.52 27.52
N LYS A 245 3.01 -6.24 27.60
CA LYS A 245 3.74 -5.13 28.26
C LYS A 245 5.22 -5.01 27.84
N GLN A 246 5.59 -5.56 26.69
CA GLN A 246 6.94 -5.47 26.12
C GLN A 246 6.87 -4.70 24.81
N LYS A 247 7.66 -3.63 24.70
CA LYS A 247 7.80 -2.88 23.43
C LYS A 247 8.49 -3.78 22.40
N ARG A 248 7.71 -4.37 21.49
CA ARG A 248 8.17 -5.25 20.40
C ARG A 248 7.90 -4.66 19.02
N GLU A 249 7.75 -3.34 18.96
CA GLU A 249 7.31 -2.59 17.77
C GLU A 249 8.24 -2.83 16.57
N GLY A 250 9.55 -2.99 16.81
CA GLY A 250 10.54 -3.28 15.76
C GLY A 250 10.51 -4.69 15.16
N LEU A 251 9.66 -5.61 15.62
CA LEU A 251 9.52 -6.97 15.04
C LEU A 251 8.29 -7.14 14.15
N PHE A 252 7.32 -6.23 14.23
CA PHE A 252 6.16 -6.24 13.34
C PHE A 252 6.38 -5.39 12.08
N PHE A 253 7.30 -4.42 12.15
CA PHE A 253 7.71 -3.58 11.01
C PHE A 253 9.01 -4.04 10.32
N LYS A 254 9.74 -5.01 10.89
CA LYS A 254 10.95 -5.61 10.29
C LYS A 254 10.63 -6.90 9.56
#